data_AF-A0A098LH33-F1
#
_entry.id   AF-A0A098LH33-F1
#
_cell.length_a   1.000
_cell.length_b   1.000
_cell.length_c   1.000
_cell.angle_alpha   90.00
_cell.angle_beta   90.00
_cell.angle_gamma   90.00
#
_symmetry.space_group_name_H-M   'P 1'
#
loop_
_entity.id
_entity.type
_entity.pdbx_description
1 polymer ?
#
loop_
_entity_poly.entity_id
_entity_poly.type
_entity_poly.pdbx_seq_one_letter_code
_entity_poly.pdbx_strand_id
1 'polypeptide(L)' 'MDNLKLKGSWNEMKGKLKQEFADLTDNDLLYEEGKEDELIGRLQKKTGKTKDEVRALVFESEYRE' A
#
# COMPACT_ATOMS: atom_id res chain seq x y z
N MET A 1 -0.75 9.94 -17.90
CA MET A 1 -1.71 8.85 -18.18
C MET A 1 -1.44 7.68 -17.22
N ASP A 2 -1.40 7.93 -15.90
CA ASP A 2 -0.58 7.10 -14.99
C ASP A 2 -1.40 6.45 -13.86
N ASN A 3 -2.64 6.89 -13.65
CA ASN A 3 -3.47 6.47 -12.51
C ASN A 3 -4.10 5.05 -12.71
N LEU A 4 -4.28 4.61 -13.95
CA LEU A 4 -4.89 3.31 -14.27
C LEU A 4 -4.01 2.10 -13.93
N LYS A 5 -2.68 2.25 -13.95
CA LYS A 5 -1.76 1.14 -13.63
C LYS A 5 -1.72 0.85 -12.14
N LEU A 6 -1.78 1.90 -11.31
CA LEU A 6 -1.79 1.80 -9.86
C LEU A 6 -3.00 1.00 -9.35
N LYS A 7 -4.19 1.26 -9.92
CA LYS A 7 -5.42 0.57 -9.53
C LYS A 7 -5.45 -0.92 -9.93
N GLY A 8 -4.83 -1.28 -11.06
CA GLY A 8 -4.70 -2.66 -11.52
C GLY A 8 -3.79 -3.49 -10.62
N SER A 9 -2.60 -2.98 -10.29
CA SER A 9 -1.66 -3.66 -9.39
C SER A 9 -2.06 -3.59 -7.92
N TRP A 10 -2.87 -2.61 -7.51
CA TRP A 10 -3.28 -2.46 -6.10
C TRP A 10 -3.99 -3.69 -5.54
N ASN A 11 -4.90 -4.32 -6.30
CA ASN A 11 -5.58 -5.52 -5.83
C ASN A 11 -4.63 -6.70 -5.60
N GLU A 12 -3.60 -6.86 -6.43
CA GLU A 12 -2.58 -7.88 -6.23
C GLU A 12 -1.68 -7.56 -5.02
N MET A 13 -1.24 -6.30 -4.91
CA MET A 13 -0.45 -5.84 -3.76
C MET A 13 -1.20 -6.03 -2.45
N LYS A 14 -2.51 -5.76 -2.41
CA LYS A 14 -3.34 -6.04 -1.24
C LYS A 14 -3.35 -7.51 -0.87
N GLY A 15 -3.45 -8.40 -1.86
CA GLY A 15 -3.33 -9.85 -1.64
C GLY A 15 -2.02 -10.22 -0.96
N LYS A 16 -0.89 -9.74 -1.52
CA LYS A 16 0.46 -9.97 -0.96
C LYS A 16 0.59 -9.41 0.46
N LEU A 17 0.14 -8.18 0.69
CA LEU A 17 0.17 -7.54 2.01
C LEU A 17 -0.65 -8.32 3.04
N LYS A 18 -1.83 -8.84 2.71
CA LYS A 18 -2.61 -9.67 3.63
C LYS A 18 -1.96 -11.03 3.90
N GLN A 19 -1.22 -11.57 2.93
CA GLN A 19 -0.47 -12.82 3.12
C GLN A 19 0.76 -12.62 4.00
N GLU A 20 1.47 -11.50 3.84
CA GLU A 20 2.65 -11.15 4.65
C GLU A 20 2.26 -10.67 6.06
N PHE A 21 1.17 -9.91 6.18
CA PHE A 21 0.69 -9.34 7.43
C PHE A 21 -0.73 -9.81 7.74
N ALA A 22 -0.84 -10.82 8.60
CA ALA A 22 -2.12 -11.39 9.02
C ALA A 22 -3.05 -10.40 9.76
N ASP A 23 -2.51 -9.30 10.30
CA ASP A 23 -3.28 -8.25 10.99
C ASP A 23 -3.93 -7.25 10.02
N LEU A 24 -3.53 -7.24 8.74
CA LEU A 24 -4.09 -6.33 7.74
C LEU A 24 -5.46 -6.81 7.25
N THR A 25 -6.43 -5.91 7.29
CA THR A 25 -7.76 -6.15 6.75
C THR A 25 -7.98 -5.39 5.44
N ASP A 26 -9.05 -5.72 4.72
CA ASP A 26 -9.45 -5.01 3.51
C ASP A 26 -9.75 -3.52 3.78
N ASN A 27 -10.18 -3.17 5.00
CA ASN A 27 -10.35 -1.78 5.41
C ASN A 27 -9.01 -1.07 5.58
N ASP A 28 -7.99 -1.74 6.12
CA ASP A 28 -6.67 -1.13 6.31
C ASP A 28 -5.98 -0.82 4.97
N LEU A 29 -6.36 -1.59 3.95
CA LEU A 29 -5.86 -1.50 2.59
C LEU A 29 -6.78 -0.72 1.66
N LEU A 30 -7.78 -0.03 2.20
CA LEU A 30 -8.66 0.81 1.39
C LEU A 30 -7.88 2.04 0.91
N TYR A 31 -7.67 2.12 -0.41
CA TYR A 31 -7.07 3.27 -1.05
C TYR A 31 -8.15 4.22 -1.54
N GLU A 32 -8.05 5.48 -1.12
CA GLU A 32 -8.83 6.60 -1.65
C GLU A 32 -7.86 7.57 -2.32
N GLU A 33 -8.20 8.01 -3.54
CA GLU A 33 -7.36 8.96 -4.29
C GLU A 33 -7.19 10.27 -3.51
N GLY A 34 -5.94 10.73 -3.38
CA GLY A 34 -5.60 11.92 -2.58
C GLY A 34 -5.45 11.67 -1.08
N LYS A 35 -5.63 10.43 -0.60
CA LYS A 35 -5.40 10.02 0.80
C LYS A 35 -4.19 9.12 0.99
N GLU A 36 -3.17 9.29 0.16
CA GLU A 36 -1.96 8.46 0.21
C GLU A 36 -1.29 8.48 1.60
N ASP A 37 -1.14 9.66 2.23
CA ASP A 37 -0.49 9.73 3.55
C ASP A 37 -1.30 9.05 4.65
N GLU A 38 -2.64 9.02 4.53
CA GLU A 38 -3.52 8.33 5.49
C GLU A 38 -3.35 6.80 5.37
N LEU A 39 -3.34 6.28 4.14
CA LEU A 39 -3.08 4.87 3.87
C LEU A 39 -1.71 4.46 4.40
N ILE A 40 -0.67 5.24 4.07
CA ILE A 40 0.70 4.99 4.55
C ILE A 40 0.76 5.01 6.08
N GLY A 41 0.14 5.99 6.72
CA GLY A 41 0.14 6.09 8.19
C GLY A 41 -0.60 4.94 8.88
N ARG A 42 -1.68 4.43 8.27
CA ARG A 42 -2.42 3.27 8.77
C ARG A 42 -1.59 1.99 8.64
N LEU A 43 -1.02 1.76 7.46
CA LEU A 43 -0.17 0.62 7.19
C LEU A 43 1.10 0.63 8.06
N GLN A 44 1.69 1.80 8.30
CA GLN A 44 2.83 1.97 9.21
C GLN A 44 2.50 1.44 10.62
N LYS A 45 1.33 1.80 11.16
CA LYS A 45 0.89 1.35 12.49
C LYS A 45 0.60 -0.15 12.54
N LYS A 46 0.07 -0.71 11.46
CA LYS A 46 -0.33 -2.12 11.37
C LYS A 46 0.84 -3.07 11.12
N THR A 47 1.74 -2.68 10.21
CA THR A 47 2.91 -3.47 9.82
C THR A 47 4.11 -3.24 10.75
N GLY A 48 4.11 -2.12 11.50
CA GLY A 48 5.26 -1.69 12.31
C GLY A 48 6.45 -1.20 11.50
N LYS A 49 6.33 -1.14 10.16
CA LYS A 49 7.38 -0.68 9.24
C LYS A 49 7.49 0.83 9.22
N THR A 50 8.59 1.34 8.67
CA THR A 50 8.76 2.78 8.45
C THR A 50 7.89 3.28 7.29
N LYS A 51 7.61 4.60 7.24
CA LYS A 51 6.86 5.20 6.12
C LYS A 51 7.48 4.87 4.76
N ASP A 52 8.80 4.83 4.69
CA ASP A 52 9.56 4.54 3.47
C ASP A 52 9.34 3.10 3.00
N GLU A 53 9.48 2.12 3.91
CA GLU A 53 9.21 0.72 3.61
C GLU A 53 7.76 0.48 3.17
N VAL A 54 6.80 1.12 3.84
CA VAL A 54 5.38 1.02 3.45
C VAL A 54 5.16 1.63 2.06
N ARG A 55 5.80 2.77 1.77
CA ARG A 55 5.75 3.36 0.42
C ARG A 55 6.37 2.43 -0.61
N ALA A 56 7.49 1.79 -0.32
CA ALA A 56 8.11 0.82 -1.23
C ALA A 56 7.19 -0.39 -1.49
N LEU A 57 6.47 -0.88 -0.47
CA LEU A 57 5.51 -1.98 -0.60
C LEU A 57 4.27 -1.61 -1.43
N VAL A 58 3.79 -0.37 -1.30
CA VAL A 58 2.56 0.13 -1.95
C VAL A 58 2.84 0.70 -3.35
N PHE A 59 4.02 1.27 -3.55
CA PHE A 59 4.44 1.97 -4.76
C PHE A 59 5.69 1.34 -5.36
N GLU A 60 5.77 0.00 -5.35
CA GLU A 60 6.90 -0.86 -5.81
C GLU A 60 7.50 -0.42 -7.18
N SER A 61 6.75 0.33 -7.99
CA SER A 61 7.12 0.82 -9.32
C SER A 61 7.72 2.24 -9.37
N GLU A 62 7.65 3.04 -8.29
CA GLU A 62 8.12 4.45 -8.26
C GLU A 62 9.47 4.65 -7.57
N TYR A 63 10.00 3.63 -6.89
CA TYR A 63 11.29 3.65 -6.16
C TYR A 63 12.43 2.90 -6.86
N ARG A 64 12.27 2.61 -8.15
CA ARG A 64 13.34 2.04 -8.98
C ARG A 64 13.59 2.97 -10.16
N GLU A 65 14.29 4.06 -9.87
CA GLU A 65 15.14 4.75 -10.86
C GLU A 65 16.42 3.94 -11.12
#